data_AF-A0A2A2HU12-F1
#
_entry.id   AF-A0A2A2HU12-F1
#
_cell.length_a   1.000
_cell.length_b   1.000
_cell.length_c   1.000
_cell.angle_alpha   90.00
_cell.angle_beta   90.00
_cell.angle_gamma   90.00
#
_symmetry.space_group_name_H-M   'P 1'
#
loop_
_entity.id
_entity.type
_entity.pdbx_description
1 polymer ?
#
loop_
_entity_poly.entity_id
_entity_poly.type
_entity_poly.pdbx_seq_one_letter_code
_entity_poly.pdbx_strand_id
1 'polypeptide(L)'
;MAIFLVSTAFMPTASAYVSREDSGSDSDSMYLGASPMTLNSYFHGIRTDYVTHQVFVGDGTTQATWYSSSPYYANRVTLNSQVSFSGVTISLSLPSGAGFSSSGSTATYTGIWNNVHGAVTHTYQNLQADGLGIFDEDQSDSATFRFGSTDYTVNTHIDLDA
;
A
#
# COMPACT_ATOMS: atom_id res chain seq x y z
N MET A 1 61.30 31.62 6.07
CA MET A 1 60.11 31.87 5.23
C MET A 1 59.18 30.69 5.43
N ALA A 2 58.09 30.86 6.18
CA ALA A 2 57.16 29.78 6.50
C ALA A 2 56.00 29.78 5.49
N ILE A 3 55.78 28.66 4.81
CA ILE A 3 54.67 28.45 3.87
C ILE A 3 53.46 28.01 4.70
N PHE A 4 52.42 28.83 4.71
CA PHE A 4 51.11 28.47 5.27
C PHE A 4 50.34 27.67 4.20
N LEU A 5 50.10 26.38 4.45
CA LEU A 5 49.18 25.57 3.66
C LEU A 5 47.77 25.76 4.22
N VAL A 6 46.91 26.44 3.47
CA VAL A 6 45.47 26.50 3.75
C VAL A 6 44.85 25.21 3.23
N SER A 7 44.52 24.30 4.15
CA SER A 7 43.68 23.14 3.87
C SER A 7 42.24 23.64 3.67
N THR A 8 41.76 23.67 2.43
CA THR A 8 40.34 23.81 2.17
C THR A 8 39.70 22.46 2.46
N ALA A 9 39.04 22.34 3.60
CA ALA A 9 38.22 21.19 3.92
C ALA A 9 37.15 21.02 2.83
N PHE A 10 37.16 19.86 2.18
CA PHE A 10 36.10 19.43 1.28
C PHE A 10 34.87 19.17 2.15
N MET A 11 33.95 20.14 2.21
CA MET A 11 32.66 19.90 2.85
C MET A 11 31.85 18.98 1.93
N PRO A 12 31.37 17.82 2.39
CA PRO A 12 30.48 17.00 1.59
C PRO A 12 29.23 17.83 1.29
N THR A 13 28.99 18.08 0.01
CA THR A 13 27.73 18.67 -0.47
C THR A 13 26.58 17.82 0.04
N ALA A 14 25.61 18.44 0.72
CA ALA A 14 24.34 17.79 1.00
C ALA A 14 23.83 17.15 -0.30
N SER A 15 23.54 15.85 -0.27
CA SER A 15 22.95 15.19 -1.45
C SER A 15 21.71 15.99 -1.83
N ALA A 16 21.74 16.60 -3.01
CA ALA A 16 20.53 17.20 -3.57
C ALA A 16 19.53 16.07 -3.78
N TYR A 17 18.35 16.21 -3.20
CA TYR A 17 17.24 15.32 -3.41
C TYR A 17 15.98 16.13 -3.69
N VAL A 18 15.03 15.50 -4.37
CA VAL A 18 13.67 16.01 -4.55
C VAL A 18 12.72 15.02 -3.88
N SER A 19 11.75 15.50 -3.11
CA SER A 19 10.70 14.65 -2.56
C SER A 19 9.37 15.01 -3.20
N ARG A 20 8.55 14.00 -3.48
CA ARG A 20 7.17 14.10 -3.95
C ARG A 20 6.29 13.28 -3.02
N GLU A 21 5.08 13.78 -2.80
CA GLU A 21 4.09 13.17 -1.93
C GLU A 21 2.82 13.02 -2.76
N ASP A 22 2.35 11.79 -2.89
CA ASP A 22 1.19 11.44 -3.69
C ASP A 22 0.26 10.54 -2.88
N SER A 23 -1.04 10.68 -3.13
CA SER A 23 -2.06 9.87 -2.46
C SER A 23 -3.25 9.65 -3.39
N GLY A 24 -3.91 8.51 -3.21
CA GLY A 24 -5.10 8.14 -3.94
C GLY A 24 -6.07 7.36 -3.07
N SER A 25 -7.31 7.28 -3.54
CA SER A 25 -8.35 6.49 -2.92
C SER A 25 -9.26 5.95 -4.01
N ASP A 26 -9.77 4.74 -3.81
CA ASP A 26 -10.73 4.12 -4.71
C ASP A 26 -11.75 3.33 -3.90
N SER A 27 -12.94 3.16 -4.46
CA SER A 27 -14.04 2.44 -3.82
C SER A 27 -14.87 1.67 -4.83
N ASP A 28 -15.22 0.44 -4.49
CA ASP A 28 -16.14 -0.39 -5.26
C ASP A 28 -17.26 -0.93 -4.37
N SER A 29 -18.42 -1.18 -4.98
CA SER A 29 -19.57 -1.67 -4.26
C SER A 29 -20.44 -2.59 -5.09
N MET A 30 -21.08 -3.52 -4.41
CA MET A 30 -22.05 -4.42 -4.99
C MET A 30 -23.16 -4.74 -3.99
N TYR A 31 -24.30 -5.23 -4.49
CA TYR A 31 -25.47 -5.47 -3.66
C TYR A 31 -25.82 -6.95 -3.59
N LEU A 32 -26.17 -7.40 -2.38
CA LEU A 32 -26.88 -8.66 -2.16
C LEU A 32 -28.28 -8.34 -1.60
N GLY A 33 -29.29 -8.41 -2.47
CA GLY A 33 -30.62 -7.89 -2.15
C GLY A 33 -30.59 -6.37 -1.97
N ALA A 34 -31.06 -5.88 -0.82
CA ALA A 34 -31.05 -4.45 -0.48
C ALA A 34 -29.80 -3.99 0.30
N SER A 35 -28.90 -4.91 0.63
CA SER A 35 -27.73 -4.64 1.46
C SER A 35 -26.47 -4.47 0.61
N PRO A 36 -25.73 -3.35 0.75
CA PRO A 36 -24.47 -3.16 0.05
C PRO A 36 -23.31 -3.88 0.73
N MET A 37 -22.39 -4.34 -0.10
CA MET A 37 -21.01 -4.70 0.19
C MET A 37 -20.11 -3.64 -0.42
N THR A 38 -19.16 -3.12 0.34
CA THR A 38 -18.25 -2.09 -0.16
C THR A 38 -16.80 -2.47 0.13
N LEU A 39 -15.91 -2.02 -0.74
CA LEU A 39 -14.47 -1.97 -0.51
C LEU A 39 -14.03 -0.52 -0.67
N ASN A 40 -13.28 -0.01 0.30
CA ASN A 40 -12.65 1.30 0.22
C ASN A 40 -11.16 1.11 0.44
N SER A 41 -10.37 1.74 -0.42
CA SER A 41 -8.92 1.71 -0.38
C SER A 41 -8.35 3.12 -0.33
N TYR A 42 -7.24 3.24 0.37
CA TYR A 42 -6.41 4.43 0.42
C TYR A 42 -4.95 4.00 0.33
N PHE A 43 -4.19 4.71 -0.50
CA PHE A 43 -2.76 4.53 -0.66
C PHE A 43 -2.09 5.88 -0.70
N HIS A 44 -1.00 6.04 0.04
CA HIS A 44 -0.22 7.26 0.10
C HIS A 44 1.25 6.92 0.25
N GLY A 45 2.10 7.78 -0.28
CA GLY A 45 3.50 7.77 0.12
C GLY A 45 4.30 8.96 -0.36
N ILE A 46 5.54 8.96 0.12
CA ILE A 46 6.53 9.98 -0.18
C ILE A 46 7.67 9.29 -0.93
N ARG A 47 7.91 9.71 -2.17
CA ARG A 47 9.09 9.31 -2.95
C ARG A 47 10.17 10.37 -2.83
N THR A 48 11.37 9.95 -2.48
CA THR A 48 12.57 10.80 -2.42
C THR A 48 13.57 10.37 -3.48
N ASP A 49 13.83 11.28 -4.41
CA ASP A 49 14.73 11.15 -5.54
C ASP A 49 16.12 11.66 -5.16
N TYR A 50 17.04 10.75 -4.83
CA TYR A 50 18.46 11.08 -4.76
C TYR A 50 19.11 10.95 -6.13
N VAL A 51 20.28 11.56 -6.31
CA VAL A 51 21.07 11.46 -7.56
C VAL A 51 21.39 10.00 -7.93
N THR A 52 21.46 9.09 -6.94
CA THR A 52 21.93 7.71 -7.15
C THR A 52 20.87 6.62 -6.92
N HIS A 53 19.76 6.94 -6.28
CA HIS A 53 18.69 5.99 -5.95
C HIS A 53 17.40 6.73 -5.57
N GLN A 54 16.29 6.00 -5.52
CA GLN A 54 14.99 6.48 -5.08
C GLN A 54 14.52 5.65 -3.89
N VAL A 55 13.91 6.33 -2.93
CA VAL A 55 13.28 5.70 -1.76
C VAL A 55 11.83 6.13 -1.70
N PHE A 56 10.91 5.17 -1.66
CA PHE A 56 9.51 5.39 -1.36
C PHE A 56 9.21 4.93 0.06
N VAL A 57 8.44 5.72 0.81
CA VAL A 57 7.86 5.30 2.10
C VAL A 57 6.37 5.61 2.07
N GLY A 58 5.54 4.59 2.24
CA GLY A 58 4.09 4.72 2.15
C GLY A 58 3.31 4.03 3.25
N ASP A 59 2.03 4.38 3.28
CA ASP A 59 0.99 3.86 4.14
C ASP A 59 -0.30 3.67 3.36
N GLY A 60 -1.18 2.84 3.90
CA GLY A 60 -2.41 2.52 3.21
C GLY A 60 -3.42 1.86 4.13
N THR A 61 -4.67 1.87 3.69
CA THR A 61 -5.77 1.22 4.36
C THR A 61 -6.71 0.61 3.35
N THR A 62 -7.14 -0.61 3.63
CA THR A 62 -8.13 -1.34 2.84
C THR A 62 -9.23 -1.79 3.79
N GLN A 63 -10.47 -1.37 3.52
CA GLN A 63 -11.63 -1.67 4.37
C GLN A 63 -12.76 -2.29 3.56
N ALA A 64 -13.18 -3.48 3.97
CA ALA A 64 -14.36 -4.15 3.43
C ALA A 64 -15.51 -4.08 4.42
N THR A 65 -16.69 -3.64 3.99
CA THR A 65 -17.86 -3.49 4.86
C THR A 65 -19.07 -4.20 4.30
N TRP A 66 -19.74 -4.98 5.17
CA TRP A 66 -21.05 -5.57 4.89
C TRP A 66 -22.15 -4.82 5.66
N TYR A 67 -23.00 -4.10 4.94
CA TYR A 67 -24.08 -3.29 5.51
C TYR A 67 -25.40 -4.06 5.55
N SER A 68 -25.58 -4.85 6.61
CA SER A 68 -26.80 -5.61 6.84
C SER A 68 -27.25 -5.54 8.30
N SER A 69 -28.53 -5.77 8.54
CA SER A 69 -29.06 -5.93 9.90
C SER A 69 -28.64 -7.26 10.49
N SER A 70 -28.25 -7.30 11.77
CA SER A 70 -28.15 -8.57 12.50
C SER A 70 -29.50 -9.31 12.43
N PRO A 71 -29.54 -10.64 12.17
CA PRO A 71 -28.43 -11.62 12.23
C PRO A 71 -27.86 -12.02 10.86
N TYR A 72 -27.93 -11.18 9.83
CA TYR A 72 -27.43 -11.54 8.51
C TYR A 72 -25.91 -11.26 8.41
N TYR A 73 -25.10 -12.23 8.81
CA TYR A 73 -23.64 -12.19 8.73
C TYR A 73 -23.14 -12.68 7.37
N ALA A 74 -22.00 -12.15 6.91
CA ALA A 74 -21.20 -12.86 5.91
C ALA A 74 -20.55 -14.07 6.60
N ASN A 75 -20.68 -15.26 6.03
CA ASN A 75 -20.04 -16.46 6.57
C ASN A 75 -18.53 -16.29 6.65
N ARG A 76 -17.94 -15.65 5.63
CA ARG A 76 -16.52 -15.33 5.56
C ARG A 76 -16.31 -14.04 4.78
N VAL A 77 -15.37 -13.22 5.22
CA VAL A 77 -14.79 -12.14 4.41
C VAL A 77 -13.31 -12.43 4.26
N THR A 78 -12.83 -12.39 3.02
CA THR A 78 -11.40 -12.46 2.68
C THR A 78 -11.00 -11.12 2.08
N LEU A 79 -10.05 -10.45 2.73
CA LEU A 79 -9.46 -9.19 2.25
C LEU A 79 -8.07 -9.51 1.69
N ASN A 80 -7.80 -9.10 0.47
CA ASN A 80 -6.45 -9.16 -0.10
C ASN A 80 -6.01 -7.76 -0.50
N SER A 81 -4.75 -7.46 -0.25
CA SER A 81 -4.09 -6.22 -0.64
C SER A 81 -2.77 -6.54 -1.30
N GLN A 82 -2.50 -5.89 -2.41
CA GLN A 82 -1.23 -5.95 -3.12
C GLN A 82 -0.72 -4.53 -3.34
N VAL A 83 0.50 -4.26 -2.92
CA VAL A 83 1.21 -3.02 -3.24
C VAL A 83 2.39 -3.39 -4.11
N SER A 84 2.48 -2.84 -5.32
CA SER A 84 3.53 -3.15 -6.28
C SER A 84 4.27 -1.90 -6.71
N PHE A 85 5.58 -2.08 -6.89
CA PHE A 85 6.48 -1.04 -7.36
C PHE A 85 7.09 -1.48 -8.69
N SER A 86 7.06 -0.59 -9.68
CA SER A 86 7.77 -0.80 -10.94
C SER A 86 9.04 0.04 -10.97
N GLY A 87 10.15 -0.58 -11.39
CA GLY A 87 11.42 0.14 -11.44
C GLY A 87 12.64 -0.74 -11.63
N VAL A 88 13.82 -0.15 -11.40
CA VAL A 88 15.13 -0.79 -11.57
C VAL A 88 15.70 -1.19 -10.21
N THR A 89 15.91 -2.49 -10.02
CA THR A 89 16.50 -3.07 -8.81
C THR A 89 15.71 -2.71 -7.55
N ILE A 90 14.40 -2.94 -7.57
CA ILE A 90 13.55 -2.68 -6.41
C ILE A 90 13.81 -3.69 -5.30
N SER A 91 13.97 -3.18 -4.09
CA SER A 91 13.99 -3.94 -2.85
C SER A 91 12.91 -3.40 -1.91
N LEU A 92 12.21 -4.30 -1.21
CA LEU A 92 11.16 -3.94 -0.26
C LEU A 92 11.60 -4.20 1.17
N SER A 93 11.26 -3.27 2.06
CA SER A 93 11.28 -3.46 3.50
C SER A 93 9.84 -3.40 4.02
N LEU A 94 9.37 -4.53 4.54
CA LEU A 94 8.00 -4.66 5.03
C LEU A 94 7.89 -4.20 6.49
N PRO A 95 6.82 -3.47 6.85
CA PRO A 95 6.62 -3.06 8.21
C PRO A 95 6.28 -4.26 9.10
N SER A 96 7.01 -4.38 10.22
CA SER A 96 6.79 -5.46 11.19
C SER A 96 5.37 -5.43 11.73
N GLY A 97 4.73 -6.59 11.80
CA GLY A 97 3.37 -6.73 12.30
C GLY A 97 2.26 -6.32 11.33
N ALA A 98 2.58 -5.78 10.15
CA ALA A 98 1.56 -5.44 9.13
C ALA A 98 1.00 -6.67 8.39
N GLY A 99 1.57 -7.86 8.60
CA GLY A 99 1.06 -9.10 8.01
C GLY A 99 1.32 -9.26 6.51
N PHE A 100 2.11 -8.36 5.91
CA PHE A 100 2.58 -8.52 4.54
C PHE A 100 3.56 -9.69 4.41
N SER A 101 3.52 -10.33 3.26
CA SER A 101 4.62 -11.09 2.66
C SER A 101 5.14 -10.33 1.43
N SER A 102 6.34 -10.63 0.96
CA SER A 102 6.87 -10.01 -0.26
C SER A 102 7.37 -11.03 -1.27
N SER A 103 7.27 -10.67 -2.55
CA SER A 103 7.91 -11.35 -3.66
C SER A 103 8.41 -10.30 -4.65
N GLY A 104 9.74 -10.19 -4.80
CA GLY A 104 10.34 -9.14 -5.62
C GLY A 104 9.95 -7.73 -5.17
N SER A 105 9.32 -6.98 -6.08
CA SER A 105 8.86 -5.60 -5.86
C SER A 105 7.40 -5.50 -5.41
N THR A 106 6.84 -6.59 -4.91
CA THR A 106 5.42 -6.65 -4.51
C THR A 106 5.27 -7.06 -3.05
N ALA A 107 4.51 -6.29 -2.27
CA ALA A 107 4.02 -6.66 -0.95
C ALA A 107 2.58 -7.20 -1.06
N THR A 108 2.25 -8.28 -0.34
CA THR A 108 0.94 -8.94 -0.42
C THR A 108 0.43 -9.33 0.96
N TYR A 109 -0.82 -8.95 1.25
CA TYR A 109 -1.53 -9.27 2.46
C TYR A 109 -2.79 -10.09 2.13
N THR A 110 -3.10 -11.05 2.99
CA THR A 110 -4.38 -11.79 2.98
C THR A 110 -4.89 -11.92 4.41
N GLY A 111 -6.07 -11.37 4.65
CA GLY A 111 -6.82 -11.52 5.90
C GLY A 111 -8.09 -12.33 5.70
N ILE A 112 -8.46 -13.14 6.70
CA ILE A 112 -9.69 -13.94 6.66
C ILE A 112 -10.42 -13.81 7.99
N TRP A 113 -11.70 -13.43 7.92
CA TRP A 113 -12.61 -13.33 9.05
C TRP A 113 -13.86 -14.15 8.81
N ASN A 114 -14.36 -14.83 9.84
CA ASN A 114 -15.57 -15.65 9.76
C ASN A 114 -16.72 -15.01 10.55
N ASN A 115 -17.96 -15.21 10.09
CA ASN A 115 -19.17 -14.68 10.71
C ASN A 115 -19.12 -13.16 10.93
N VAL A 116 -18.81 -12.42 9.85
CA VAL A 116 -18.58 -10.97 9.88
C VAL A 116 -19.87 -10.20 9.80
N HIS A 117 -19.99 -9.17 10.65
CA HIS A 117 -20.97 -8.10 10.57
C HIS A 117 -20.25 -6.76 10.70
N GLY A 118 -20.50 -5.85 9.76
CA GLY A 118 -19.80 -4.57 9.68
C GLY A 118 -18.50 -4.64 8.90
N ALA A 119 -17.50 -3.87 9.35
CA ALA A 119 -16.25 -3.64 8.64
C ALA A 119 -15.12 -4.55 9.11
N VAL A 120 -14.28 -4.98 8.16
CA VAL A 120 -12.94 -5.53 8.40
C VAL A 120 -11.94 -4.63 7.71
N THR A 121 -10.81 -4.37 8.38
CA THR A 121 -9.83 -3.39 7.93
C THR A 121 -8.42 -3.97 8.03
N HIS A 122 -7.62 -3.70 7.02
CA HIS A 122 -6.17 -3.80 7.07
C HIS A 122 -5.56 -2.41 6.91
N THR A 123 -4.59 -2.07 7.75
CA THR A 123 -3.86 -0.80 7.70
C THR A 123 -2.39 -1.13 7.87
N TYR A 124 -1.55 -0.41 7.13
CA TYR A 124 -0.10 -0.50 7.26
C TYR A 124 0.51 0.89 7.20
N GLN A 125 1.71 1.02 7.76
CA GLN A 125 2.51 2.25 7.73
C GLN A 125 3.97 1.88 7.56
N ASN A 126 4.74 2.75 6.91
CA ASN A 126 6.17 2.57 6.68
C ASN A 126 6.49 1.35 5.79
N LEU A 127 5.67 1.08 4.78
CA LEU A 127 6.08 0.22 3.67
C LEU A 127 7.12 0.96 2.85
N GLN A 128 8.32 0.39 2.73
CA GLN A 128 9.42 1.06 2.05
C GLN A 128 9.88 0.29 0.82
N ALA A 129 10.08 1.01 -0.28
CA ALA A 129 10.77 0.53 -1.46
C ALA A 129 12.05 1.35 -1.69
N ASP A 130 13.14 0.68 -2.07
CA ASP A 130 14.41 1.29 -2.48
C ASP A 130 14.80 0.72 -3.84
N GLY A 131 15.18 1.58 -4.77
CA GLY A 131 15.63 1.18 -6.10
C GLY A 131 16.53 2.21 -6.78
N LEU A 132 17.18 1.80 -7.87
CA LEU A 132 17.92 2.75 -8.72
C LEU A 132 16.98 3.66 -9.52
N GLY A 133 15.75 3.19 -9.72
CA GLY A 133 14.64 3.94 -10.29
C GLY A 133 13.31 3.32 -9.84
N ILE A 134 12.33 4.12 -9.52
CA ILE A 134 10.92 3.81 -9.24
C ILE A 134 10.12 4.70 -10.19
N PHE A 135 9.26 4.10 -10.99
CA PHE A 135 8.49 4.77 -12.04
C PHE A 135 6.98 4.60 -11.88
N ASP A 136 6.56 3.77 -10.93
CA ASP A 136 5.16 3.43 -10.71
C ASP A 136 4.96 2.83 -9.32
N GLU A 137 3.84 3.16 -8.70
CA GLU A 137 3.41 2.72 -7.38
C GLU A 137 1.91 2.41 -7.39
N ASP A 138 1.57 1.13 -7.38
CA ASP A 138 0.19 0.65 -7.44
C ASP A 138 -0.24 0.00 -6.14
N GLN A 139 -1.51 0.20 -5.77
CA GLN A 139 -2.23 -0.63 -4.81
C GLN A 139 -3.48 -1.24 -5.45
N SER A 140 -3.53 -2.57 -5.47
CA SER A 140 -4.69 -3.36 -5.90
C SER A 140 -5.27 -4.12 -4.72
N ASP A 141 -6.55 -3.93 -4.45
CA ASP A 141 -7.25 -4.62 -3.36
C ASP A 141 -8.47 -5.39 -3.84
N SER A 142 -8.81 -6.43 -3.09
CA SER A 142 -10.06 -7.17 -3.26
C SER A 142 -10.67 -7.57 -1.93
N ALA A 143 -12.00 -7.57 -1.88
CA ALA A 143 -12.75 -8.14 -0.77
C ALA A 143 -13.76 -9.15 -1.29
N THR A 144 -13.63 -10.39 -0.84
CA THR A 144 -14.55 -11.48 -1.16
C THR A 144 -15.44 -11.79 0.04
N PHE A 145 -16.73 -11.52 -0.10
CA PHE A 145 -17.76 -11.83 0.87
C PHE A 145 -18.43 -13.16 0.50
N ARG A 146 -18.49 -14.09 1.44
CA ARG A 146 -19.12 -15.40 1.28
C ARG A 146 -20.43 -15.47 2.03
N PHE A 147 -21.49 -15.91 1.35
CA PHE A 147 -22.79 -16.23 1.93
C PHE A 147 -23.20 -17.65 1.51
N GLY A 148 -23.28 -18.57 2.47
CA GLY A 148 -23.37 -20.00 2.22
C GLY A 148 -22.16 -20.48 1.40
N SER A 149 -22.43 -20.93 0.18
CA SER A 149 -21.43 -21.37 -0.79
C SER A 149 -21.10 -20.34 -1.88
N THR A 150 -21.75 -19.17 -1.87
CA THR A 150 -21.62 -18.17 -2.93
C THR A 150 -20.68 -17.04 -2.52
N ASP A 151 -19.81 -16.66 -3.45
CA ASP A 151 -18.85 -15.58 -3.28
C ASP A 151 -19.21 -14.36 -4.12
N TYR A 152 -18.95 -13.19 -3.52
CA TYR A 152 -19.16 -11.89 -4.12
C TYR A 152 -17.89 -11.06 -3.89
N THR A 153 -17.26 -10.59 -4.96
CA THR A 153 -15.97 -9.91 -4.90
C THR A 153 -16.10 -8.50 -5.46
N VAL A 154 -15.62 -7.53 -4.69
CA VAL A 154 -15.40 -6.14 -5.11
C VAL A 154 -13.90 -5.87 -5.15
N ASN A 155 -13.46 -4.97 -6.03
CA ASN A 155 -12.05 -4.70 -6.26
C ASN A 155 -11.80 -3.19 -6.42
N THR A 156 -10.65 -2.73 -5.99
CA THR A 156 -10.21 -1.34 -6.14
C THR A 156 -8.77 -1.29 -6.65
N HIS A 157 -8.44 -0.19 -7.32
CA HIS A 157 -7.10 0.07 -7.85
C HIS A 157 -6.71 1.53 -7.66
N ILE A 158 -5.51 1.76 -7.13
CA ILE A 158 -4.94 3.10 -6.95
C ILE A 158 -3.56 3.09 -7.58
N ASP A 159 -3.32 4.05 -8.48
CA ASP A 159 -2.04 4.37 -9.10
C ASP A 159 -1.64 5.78 -8.62
N LEU A 160 -0.44 5.92 -8.05
CA LEU A 160 0.05 7.20 -7.53
C LEU A 160 0.84 8.03 -8.54
N ASP A 161 1.26 7.46 -9.68
CA ASP A 161 2.21 8.07 -10.61
C ASP A 161 1.62 8.25 -12.03
N ALA A 162 0.28 8.32 -12.13
CA ALA A 162 -0.52 8.48 -13.35
C ALA A 162 -0.33 9.80 -14.13
#